data_AF-A0A4U2DZA6-F1
#
_entry.id   AF-A0A4U2DZA6-F1
#
_cell.length_a   1.000
_cell.length_b   1.000
_cell.length_c   1.000
_cell.angle_alpha   90.00
_cell.angle_beta   90.00
_cell.angle_gamma   90.00
#
_symmetry.space_group_name_H-M   'P 1'
#
loop_
_entity.id
_entity.type
_entity.pdbx_description
1 polymer ?
#
loop_
_entity_poly.entity_id
_entity_poly.type
_entity_poly.pdbx_seq_one_letter_code
_entity_poly.pdbx_strand_id
1 'polypeptide(L)'
;MSSSAYHLNDPEKKLISIDEWVKKYSPNTVGGCRVCHEQMTIRGARSQQKTHFTHKPNSSCPTIVKNHRPYDVLRDVERDPTLASFAKQWAIDNLESIHYKVKKYVPGLTWKEFHQLLTVANEVDIWSLKSLSHDYIPYLLLTCTDKFEKNKYGRKYDCFFVLETSPTTGGVLWNDTTEGKKYI
;
A
#
# COMPACT_ATOMS: atom_id res chain seq x y z
N MET A 1 -10.45 -6.02 6.42
CA MET A 1 -11.61 -6.66 5.73
C MET A 1 -11.55 -6.24 4.28
N SER A 2 -11.76 -7.15 3.33
CA SER A 2 -11.71 -6.82 1.90
C SER A 2 -13.09 -6.90 1.27
N SER A 3 -13.41 -5.99 0.37
CA SER A 3 -14.63 -5.99 -0.44
C SER A 3 -14.45 -6.67 -1.80
N SER A 4 -13.23 -7.08 -2.14
CA SER A 4 -12.91 -7.80 -3.39
C SER A 4 -11.87 -8.89 -3.19
N ALA A 5 -11.92 -9.90 -4.05
CA ALA A 5 -10.98 -11.02 -4.12
C ALA A 5 -10.89 -11.54 -5.57
N TYR A 6 -9.84 -12.30 -5.90
CA TYR A 6 -9.74 -13.00 -7.18
C TYR A 6 -10.06 -14.49 -7.00
N HIS A 7 -10.48 -15.17 -8.07
CA HIS A 7 -10.73 -16.60 -8.03
C HIS A 7 -9.42 -17.38 -8.06
N LEU A 8 -9.23 -18.38 -7.20
CA LEU A 8 -7.94 -19.08 -7.06
C LEU A 8 -7.45 -19.74 -8.37
N ASN A 9 -8.40 -20.11 -9.24
CA ASN A 9 -8.11 -20.71 -10.55
C ASN A 9 -8.05 -19.68 -11.69
N ASP A 10 -8.16 -18.39 -11.39
CA ASP A 10 -8.05 -17.32 -12.39
C ASP A 10 -6.56 -16.95 -12.57
N PRO A 11 -5.94 -17.27 -13.72
CA PRO A 11 -4.54 -16.95 -13.98
C PRO A 11 -4.30 -15.44 -14.07
N GLU A 12 -5.30 -14.66 -14.46
CA GLU A 12 -5.21 -13.19 -14.54
C GLU A 12 -5.44 -12.53 -13.18
N LYS A 13 -5.81 -13.31 -12.15
CA LYS A 13 -6.12 -12.84 -10.78
C LYS A 13 -7.03 -11.62 -10.78
N LYS A 14 -8.04 -11.60 -11.65
CA LYS A 14 -8.95 -10.46 -11.79
C LYS A 14 -9.75 -10.26 -10.51
N LEU A 15 -9.76 -9.03 -10.01
CA LEU A 15 -10.50 -8.70 -8.79
C LEU A 15 -11.99 -8.64 -9.09
N ILE A 16 -12.76 -9.33 -8.26
CA ILE A 16 -14.22 -9.38 -8.32
C ILE A 16 -14.76 -8.84 -6.99
N SER A 17 -15.73 -7.94 -7.06
CA SER A 17 -16.39 -7.39 -5.88
C SER A 17 -17.20 -8.45 -5.13
N ILE A 18 -17.42 -8.29 -3.83
CA ILE A 18 -18.19 -9.26 -3.03
C ILE A 18 -19.63 -9.41 -3.55
N ASP A 19 -20.23 -8.32 -4.05
CA ASP A 19 -21.60 -8.32 -4.58
C ASP A 19 -21.71 -9.10 -5.89
N GLU A 20 -20.69 -9.03 -6.75
CA GLU A 20 -20.59 -9.85 -7.95
C GLU A 20 -20.18 -11.28 -7.64
N TRP A 21 -19.33 -11.48 -6.63
CA TRP A 21 -18.85 -12.79 -6.23
C TRP A 21 -19.98 -13.70 -5.76
N VAL A 22 -20.87 -13.19 -4.89
CA VAL A 22 -22.01 -13.96 -4.37
C VAL A 22 -23.02 -14.30 -5.48
N LYS A 23 -23.07 -13.53 -6.57
CA LYS A 23 -23.91 -13.82 -7.74
C LYS A 23 -23.28 -14.86 -8.67
N LYS A 24 -21.97 -14.76 -8.89
CA LYS A 24 -21.23 -15.60 -9.84
C LYS A 24 -20.78 -16.93 -9.24
N TYR A 25 -20.50 -16.94 -7.94
CA TYR A 25 -19.99 -18.08 -7.19
C TYR A 25 -20.81 -18.30 -5.91
N SER A 26 -20.69 -19.48 -5.32
CA SER A 26 -21.34 -19.77 -4.04
C SER A 26 -20.69 -18.96 -2.90
N PRO A 27 -21.45 -18.57 -1.85
CA PRO A 27 -20.90 -18.00 -0.62
C PRO A 27 -19.85 -18.89 0.07
N ASN A 28 -19.84 -20.19 -0.24
CA ASN A 28 -18.86 -21.14 0.29
C ASN A 28 -17.56 -21.19 -0.54
N THR A 29 -17.53 -20.55 -1.71
CA THR A 29 -16.35 -20.49 -2.57
C THR A 29 -15.37 -19.47 -2.00
N VAL A 30 -14.16 -19.94 -1.67
CA VAL A 30 -13.07 -19.10 -1.15
C VAL A 30 -12.46 -18.22 -2.24
N GLY A 31 -12.11 -17.00 -1.88
CA GLY A 31 -11.38 -16.07 -2.75
C GLY A 31 -9.90 -15.99 -2.38
N GLY A 32 -9.06 -15.56 -3.31
CA GLY A 32 -7.66 -15.22 -3.06
C GLY A 32 -7.53 -13.77 -2.62
N CYS A 33 -6.79 -13.53 -1.53
CA CYS A 33 -6.38 -12.19 -1.14
C CYS A 33 -5.38 -11.64 -2.16
N ARG A 34 -5.61 -10.45 -2.69
CA ARG A 34 -4.66 -9.82 -3.62
C ARG A 34 -3.31 -9.42 -3.02
N VAL A 35 -3.17 -9.51 -1.70
CA VAL A 35 -2.03 -8.94 -0.94
C VAL A 35 -1.13 -10.04 -0.42
N CYS A 36 -1.69 -10.98 0.35
CA CYS A 36 -0.92 -12.11 0.86
C CYS A 36 -1.13 -13.38 0.03
N HIS A 37 -2.00 -13.36 -0.98
CA HIS A 37 -2.40 -14.52 -1.78
C HIS A 37 -3.02 -15.68 -0.97
N GLU A 38 -3.27 -15.49 0.32
CA GLU A 38 -3.96 -16.46 1.16
C GLU A 38 -5.45 -16.54 0.82
N GLN A 39 -6.04 -17.69 1.16
CA GLN A 39 -7.47 -17.92 1.01
C GLN A 39 -8.27 -17.07 2.00
N MET A 40 -9.29 -16.40 1.46
CA MET A 40 -10.28 -15.62 2.20
C MET A 40 -11.64 -16.29 2.14
N THR A 41 -12.34 -16.32 3.27
CA THR A 41 -13.71 -16.80 3.37
C THR A 41 -14.70 -15.65 3.34
N ILE A 42 -15.94 -15.94 2.99
CA ILE A 42 -17.02 -14.95 2.98
C ILE A 42 -17.73 -14.99 4.33
N ARG A 43 -17.88 -13.82 4.96
CA ARG A 43 -18.74 -13.63 6.14
C ARG A 43 -19.92 -12.76 5.81
N GLY A 44 -21.03 -12.98 6.52
CA GLY A 44 -22.24 -12.16 6.41
C GLY A 44 -23.09 -12.44 5.17
N ALA A 45 -22.88 -13.54 4.45
CA ALA A 45 -23.71 -13.90 3.30
C ALA A 45 -25.12 -14.39 3.68
N ARG A 46 -25.33 -14.76 4.96
CA ARG A 46 -26.60 -15.27 5.50
C ARG A 46 -27.13 -14.45 6.69
N SER A 47 -26.58 -13.25 6.91
CA SER A 47 -26.99 -12.38 8.02
C SER A 47 -27.30 -10.97 7.52
N GLN A 48 -27.93 -10.14 8.35
CA GLN A 48 -28.16 -8.72 8.05
C GLN A 48 -26.87 -7.86 8.05
N GLN A 49 -25.71 -8.48 8.30
CA GLN A 49 -24.42 -7.81 8.29
C GLN A 49 -23.93 -7.68 6.84
N LYS A 50 -23.21 -6.60 6.54
CA LYS A 50 -22.59 -6.41 5.22
C LYS A 50 -21.68 -7.58 4.87
N THR A 51 -21.96 -8.24 3.76
CA THR A 51 -21.15 -9.37 3.27
C THR A 51 -19.74 -8.87 2.90
N HIS A 52 -18.70 -9.59 3.32
CA HIS A 52 -17.30 -9.22 3.05
C HIS A 52 -16.38 -10.43 3.07
N PHE A 53 -15.20 -10.27 2.44
CA PHE A 53 -14.13 -11.26 2.55
C PHE A 53 -13.32 -11.05 3.83
N THR A 54 -13.07 -12.15 4.54
CA THR A 54 -12.24 -12.21 5.74
C THR A 54 -11.12 -13.23 5.57
N HIS A 55 -9.95 -12.91 6.12
CA HIS A 55 -8.89 -13.90 6.30
C HIS A 55 -9.27 -14.88 7.42
N LYS A 56 -8.62 -16.04 7.43
CA LYS A 56 -8.68 -16.99 8.56
C LYS A 56 -8.14 -16.33 9.84
N PRO A 57 -8.60 -16.76 11.03
CA PRO A 57 -8.00 -16.36 12.29
C PRO A 57 -6.49 -16.60 12.25
N ASN A 58 -5.70 -15.64 12.77
CA ASN A 58 -4.23 -15.66 12.79
C ASN A 58 -3.51 -15.60 11.44
N SER A 59 -4.20 -15.24 10.35
CA SER A 59 -3.51 -14.79 9.14
C SER A 59 -2.54 -13.66 9.48
N SER A 60 -1.36 -13.67 8.88
CA SER A 60 -0.33 -12.62 9.00
C SER A 60 -0.54 -11.49 7.98
N CYS A 61 -1.68 -11.50 7.27
CA CYS A 61 -1.91 -10.58 6.17
C CYS A 61 -1.75 -9.12 6.60
N PRO A 62 -0.94 -8.32 5.88
CA PRO A 62 -0.74 -6.89 6.16
C PRO A 62 -1.99 -6.03 6.00
N THR A 63 -3.13 -6.58 5.55
CA THR A 63 -4.43 -5.85 5.49
C THR A 63 -5.28 -6.00 6.75
N ILE A 64 -4.82 -6.78 7.71
CA ILE A 64 -5.47 -6.95 9.01
C ILE A 64 -4.83 -5.92 9.94
N VAL A 65 -5.64 -5.03 10.51
CA VAL A 65 -5.16 -3.89 11.32
C VAL A 65 -4.17 -4.29 12.42
N LYS A 66 -4.41 -5.40 13.13
CA LYS A 66 -3.47 -5.90 14.17
C LYS A 66 -2.10 -6.35 13.64
N ASN A 67 -2.01 -6.64 12.36
CA ASN A 67 -0.79 -7.07 11.67
C ASN A 67 -0.22 -5.95 10.79
N HIS A 68 -0.84 -4.76 10.79
CA HIS A 68 -0.21 -3.60 10.17
C HIS A 68 1.09 -3.35 10.92
N ARG A 69 2.20 -3.52 10.21
CA ARG A 69 3.52 -3.11 10.64
C ARG A 69 4.02 -2.04 9.67
N PRO A 70 3.42 -0.84 9.70
CA PRO A 70 3.83 0.22 8.80
C PRO A 70 5.28 0.60 9.15
N TYR A 71 6.16 0.61 8.14
CA TYR A 71 7.58 0.98 8.23
C TYR A 71 8.50 0.04 9.02
N ASP A 72 8.01 -1.04 9.62
CA ASP A 72 8.92 -1.98 10.32
C ASP A 72 9.93 -2.60 9.35
N VAL A 73 9.57 -2.81 8.08
CA VAL A 73 10.51 -3.25 7.04
C VAL A 73 11.68 -2.29 6.85
N LEU A 74 11.52 -1.00 7.17
CA LEU A 74 12.60 -0.02 7.13
C LEU A 74 13.46 -0.07 8.39
N ARG A 75 12.96 -0.59 9.52
CA ARG A 75 13.74 -0.69 10.77
C ARG A 75 14.90 -1.67 10.63
N ASP A 76 14.71 -2.75 9.88
CA ASP A 76 15.72 -3.80 9.70
C ASP A 76 16.76 -3.48 8.61
N VAL A 77 16.63 -2.34 7.92
CA VAL A 77 17.57 -1.90 6.89
C VAL A 77 18.78 -1.22 7.54
N GLU A 78 19.98 -1.52 7.03
CA GLU A 78 21.24 -0.94 7.51
C GLU A 78 21.22 0.59 7.40
N ARG A 79 21.71 1.26 8.46
CA ARG A 79 21.75 2.73 8.56
C ARG A 79 23.18 3.23 8.76
N ASP A 80 23.47 4.34 8.11
CA ASP A 80 24.66 5.15 8.30
C ASP A 80 24.24 6.60 8.62
N PRO A 81 24.36 7.03 9.88
CA PRO A 81 24.00 8.39 10.30
C PRO A 81 24.74 9.50 9.55
N THR A 82 25.92 9.20 8.98
CA THR A 82 26.72 10.20 8.25
C THR A 82 26.06 10.61 6.93
N LEU A 83 25.17 9.77 6.38
CA LEU A 83 24.45 10.03 5.13
C LEU A 83 23.24 10.97 5.32
N ALA A 84 22.69 11.02 6.53
CA ALA A 84 21.40 11.68 6.78
C ALA A 84 21.42 13.18 6.48
N SER A 85 22.52 13.87 6.78
CA SER A 85 22.66 15.30 6.51
C SER A 85 22.65 15.58 5.01
N PHE A 86 23.37 14.78 4.22
CA PHE A 86 23.43 14.91 2.77
C PHE A 86 22.09 14.60 2.11
N ALA A 87 21.43 13.52 2.51
CA ALA A 87 20.12 13.14 1.98
C ALA A 87 19.05 14.20 2.30
N LYS A 88 19.07 14.76 3.51
CA LYS A 88 18.16 15.86 3.90
C LYS A 88 18.43 17.12 3.10
N GLN A 89 19.69 17.50 2.90
CA GLN A 89 20.04 18.67 2.10
C GLN A 89 19.56 18.50 0.65
N TRP A 90 19.82 17.35 0.04
CA TRP A 90 19.32 17.06 -1.30
C TRP A 90 17.78 17.12 -1.37
N ALA A 91 17.09 16.61 -0.36
CA ALA A 91 15.63 16.64 -0.31
C ALA A 91 15.08 18.07 -0.16
N ILE A 92 15.78 18.95 0.55
CA ILE A 92 15.45 20.38 0.63
C ILE A 92 15.65 21.05 -0.73
N ASP A 93 16.79 20.80 -1.37
CA ASP A 93 17.13 21.38 -2.68
C ASP A 93 16.17 20.90 -3.80
N ASN A 94 15.54 19.74 -3.62
CA ASN A 94 14.62 19.11 -4.57
C ASN A 94 13.17 19.01 -4.05
N LEU A 95 12.81 19.78 -3.02
CA LEU A 95 11.56 19.60 -2.29
C LEU A 95 10.32 19.71 -3.20
N GLU A 96 10.33 20.67 -4.12
CA GLU A 96 9.25 20.87 -5.09
C GLU A 96 9.13 19.67 -6.06
N SER A 97 10.25 19.20 -6.59
CA SER A 97 10.31 18.03 -7.48
C SER A 97 9.81 16.77 -6.78
N ILE A 98 10.20 16.56 -5.53
CA ILE A 98 9.73 15.45 -4.69
C ILE A 98 8.22 15.56 -4.50
N HIS A 99 7.71 16.74 -4.10
CA HIS A 99 6.28 16.97 -3.91
C HIS A 99 5.46 16.66 -5.17
N TYR A 100 5.88 17.15 -6.35
CA TYR A 100 5.17 16.83 -7.59
C TYR A 100 5.21 15.34 -7.93
N LYS A 101 6.34 14.67 -7.67
CA LYS A 101 6.47 13.23 -7.91
C LYS A 101 5.53 12.44 -6.99
N VAL A 102 5.45 12.76 -5.70
CA VAL A 102 4.48 12.14 -4.76
C VAL A 102 3.03 12.44 -5.17
N LYS A 103 2.73 13.69 -5.53
CA LYS A 103 1.39 14.12 -5.98
C LYS A 103 0.91 13.41 -7.25
N LYS A 104 1.82 13.00 -8.13
CA LYS A 104 1.51 12.17 -9.31
C LYS A 104 0.87 10.83 -8.92
N TYR A 105 1.32 10.23 -7.82
CA TYR A 105 0.80 8.95 -7.33
C TYR A 105 -0.43 9.11 -6.43
N VAL A 106 -0.50 10.23 -5.71
CA VAL A 106 -1.58 10.58 -4.78
C VAL A 106 -2.36 11.78 -5.30
N PRO A 107 -3.41 11.57 -6.12
CA PRO A 107 -4.32 12.63 -6.52
C PRO A 107 -4.88 13.37 -5.30
N GLY A 108 -4.96 14.69 -5.42
CA GLY A 108 -5.45 15.54 -4.33
C GLY A 108 -4.55 15.57 -3.09
N LEU A 109 -3.27 15.21 -3.19
CA LEU A 109 -2.30 15.41 -2.12
C LEU A 109 -2.25 16.89 -1.72
N THR A 110 -2.51 17.14 -0.43
CA THR A 110 -2.40 18.47 0.16
C THR A 110 -1.00 18.71 0.69
N TRP A 111 -0.59 19.99 0.79
CA TRP A 111 0.69 20.36 1.39
C TRP A 111 0.81 19.86 2.85
N LYS A 112 -0.30 19.88 3.60
CA LYS A 112 -0.36 19.36 4.97
C LYS A 112 -0.05 17.86 5.02
N GLU A 113 -0.63 17.07 4.13
CA GLU A 113 -0.32 15.63 4.03
C GLU A 113 1.14 15.42 3.65
N PHE A 114 1.67 16.15 2.67
CA PHE A 114 3.07 16.04 2.26
C PHE A 114 4.04 16.36 3.42
N HIS A 115 3.77 17.43 4.17
CA HIS A 115 4.55 17.76 5.36
C HIS A 115 4.49 16.65 6.42
N GLN A 116 3.33 16.01 6.61
CA GLN A 116 3.20 14.88 7.52
C GLN A 116 4.09 13.70 7.09
N LEU A 117 4.21 13.42 5.78
CA LEU A 117 5.11 12.38 5.29
C LEU A 117 6.57 12.69 5.63
N LEU A 118 6.99 13.95 5.50
CA LEU A 118 8.34 14.40 5.87
C LEU A 118 8.57 14.30 7.38
N THR A 119 7.57 14.62 8.21
CA THR A 119 7.64 14.43 9.67
C THR A 119 7.88 12.97 10.01
N VAL A 120 7.06 12.06 9.47
CA VAL A 120 7.21 10.62 9.73
C VAL A 120 8.54 10.09 9.18
N ALA A 121 8.97 10.56 8.01
CA ALA A 121 10.27 10.21 7.43
C ALA A 121 11.45 10.57 8.34
N ASN A 122 11.35 11.69 9.08
CA ASN A 122 12.33 12.04 10.11
C ASN A 122 12.24 11.13 11.33
N GLU A 123 11.04 10.77 11.79
CA GLU A 123 10.84 9.90 12.94
C GLU A 123 11.38 8.49 12.72
N VAL A 124 11.23 7.94 11.52
CA VAL A 124 11.71 6.59 11.15
C VAL A 124 13.14 6.59 10.58
N ASP A 125 13.72 7.78 10.48
CA ASP A 125 15.07 8.05 9.95
C ASP A 125 15.34 7.37 8.60
N ILE A 126 14.52 7.67 7.59
CA ILE A 126 14.77 7.15 6.22
C ILE A 126 16.06 7.72 5.60
N TRP A 127 16.57 8.81 6.16
CA TRP A 127 17.68 9.58 5.62
C TRP A 127 19.03 8.91 5.84
N SER A 128 19.14 8.09 6.88
CA SER A 128 20.34 7.32 7.17
C SER A 128 20.35 5.96 6.46
N LEU A 129 19.32 5.59 5.71
CA LEU A 129 19.27 4.29 5.03
C LEU A 129 20.45 4.14 4.06
N LYS A 130 21.26 3.10 4.29
CA LYS A 130 22.42 2.80 3.46
C LYS A 130 21.98 2.34 2.08
N SER A 131 22.72 2.75 1.05
CA SER A 131 22.44 2.40 -0.36
C SER A 131 21.11 2.93 -0.89
N LEU A 132 20.46 3.87 -0.19
CA LEU A 132 19.27 4.55 -0.71
C LEU A 132 19.69 5.58 -1.75
N SER A 133 19.37 5.33 -3.03
CA SER A 133 19.44 6.41 -4.02
C SER A 133 18.37 7.46 -3.74
N HIS A 134 18.76 8.73 -3.86
CA HIS A 134 17.87 9.87 -3.66
C HIS A 134 16.62 9.83 -4.56
N ASP A 135 16.72 9.21 -5.73
CA ASP A 135 15.60 9.04 -6.65
C ASP A 135 14.44 8.23 -6.06
N TYR A 136 14.72 7.43 -5.02
CA TYR A 136 13.74 6.63 -4.29
C TYR A 136 13.07 7.35 -3.12
N ILE A 137 13.57 8.51 -2.69
CA ILE A 137 12.99 9.28 -1.58
C ILE A 137 11.47 9.53 -1.78
N PRO A 138 10.98 9.96 -2.95
CA PRO A 138 9.54 10.15 -3.18
C PRO A 138 8.71 8.87 -2.95
N TYR A 139 9.25 7.71 -3.26
CA TYR A 139 8.55 6.43 -3.11
C TYR A 139 8.56 5.94 -1.66
N LEU A 140 9.66 6.15 -0.94
CA LEU A 140 9.69 5.91 0.50
C LEU A 140 8.69 6.82 1.24
N LEU A 141 8.61 8.10 0.87
CA LEU A 141 7.65 9.03 1.47
C LEU A 141 6.20 8.59 1.29
N LEU A 142 5.86 7.98 0.15
CA LEU A 142 4.52 7.43 -0.08
C LEU A 142 4.18 6.32 0.90
N THR A 143 5.20 5.61 1.41
CA THR A 143 4.96 4.65 2.46
C THR A 143 4.71 5.30 3.80
N CYS A 144 5.34 6.42 4.16
CA CYS A 144 5.27 7.12 5.47
C CYS A 144 3.87 7.56 5.98
N THR A 145 2.78 7.01 5.47
CA THR A 145 1.45 7.01 6.07
C THR A 145 0.69 5.70 5.78
N ASP A 146 -0.12 5.24 6.73
CA ASP A 146 -0.86 3.98 6.60
C ASP A 146 -1.88 4.01 5.46
N LYS A 147 -2.50 5.18 5.25
CA LYS A 147 -3.45 5.43 4.18
C LYS A 147 -3.63 6.92 3.93
N PHE A 148 -3.90 7.23 2.68
CA PHE A 148 -4.39 8.50 2.19
C PHE A 148 -5.91 8.42 2.06
N GLU A 149 -6.64 9.10 2.93
CA GLU A 149 -8.11 9.08 2.93
C GLU A 149 -8.70 9.86 1.77
N LYS A 150 -9.87 9.43 1.27
CA LYS A 150 -10.64 10.19 0.28
C LYS A 150 -10.80 11.64 0.72
N ASN A 151 -10.71 12.56 -0.23
CA ASN A 151 -10.79 13.99 0.08
C ASN A 151 -11.50 14.78 -1.03
N LYS A 152 -11.87 16.01 -0.71
CA LYS A 152 -12.54 16.93 -1.64
C LYS A 152 -11.63 17.49 -2.74
N TYR A 153 -10.33 17.21 -2.70
CA TYR A 153 -9.32 17.77 -3.60
C TYR A 153 -9.01 16.86 -4.80
N GLY A 154 -9.88 15.88 -5.07
CA GLY A 154 -9.78 14.98 -6.22
C GLY A 154 -9.45 13.52 -5.87
N ARG A 155 -9.25 13.20 -4.58
CA ARG A 155 -9.05 11.80 -4.15
C ARG A 155 -10.40 11.12 -3.91
N LYS A 156 -10.90 10.39 -4.92
CA LYS A 156 -12.21 9.72 -4.90
C LYS A 156 -12.28 8.53 -3.93
N TYR A 157 -11.16 7.85 -3.72
CA TYR A 157 -11.07 6.62 -2.91
C TYR A 157 -9.87 6.68 -1.96
N ASP A 158 -9.95 5.94 -0.86
CA ASP A 158 -8.80 5.73 0.02
C ASP A 158 -7.70 4.96 -0.75
N CYS A 159 -6.45 5.36 -0.60
CA CYS A 159 -5.31 4.65 -1.17
C CYS A 159 -4.17 4.50 -0.16
N PHE A 160 -3.28 3.56 -0.41
CA PHE A 160 -2.10 3.32 0.41
C PHE A 160 -1.05 2.58 -0.40
N PHE A 161 0.18 2.64 0.06
CA PHE A 161 1.34 2.12 -0.64
C PHE A 161 2.07 1.11 0.25
N VAL A 162 2.63 0.09 -0.39
CA VAL A 162 3.39 -0.97 0.27
C VAL A 162 4.66 -1.17 -0.55
N LEU A 163 5.82 -1.15 0.10
CA LEU A 163 7.08 -1.56 -0.52
C LEU A 163 7.12 -3.09 -0.55
N GLU A 164 7.19 -3.65 -1.75
CA GLU A 164 7.31 -5.09 -1.92
C GLU A 164 8.77 -5.52 -1.72
N THR A 165 9.01 -6.50 -0.83
CA THR A 165 10.36 -6.92 -0.43
C THR A 165 10.96 -8.01 -1.34
N SER A 166 10.32 -8.35 -2.45
CA SER A 166 10.82 -9.36 -3.39
C SER A 166 10.41 -9.01 -4.83
N PRO A 167 11.36 -8.71 -5.74
CA PRO A 167 11.06 -8.76 -7.15
C PRO A 167 11.05 -10.24 -7.55
N THR A 168 9.85 -10.83 -7.69
CA THR A 168 9.78 -12.09 -8.43
C THR A 168 10.23 -11.81 -9.85
N THR A 169 11.25 -12.55 -10.27
CA THR A 169 11.91 -12.58 -11.58
C THR A 169 10.97 -12.19 -12.72
N GLY A 170 11.15 -11.02 -13.33
CA GLY A 170 10.33 -10.66 -14.49
C GLY A 170 10.21 -9.20 -14.89
N GLY A 171 10.81 -8.24 -14.18
CA GLY A 171 11.00 -6.87 -14.70
C GLY A 171 9.73 -6.06 -15.01
N VAL A 172 8.53 -6.57 -14.74
CA VAL A 172 7.29 -5.80 -14.89
C VAL A 172 7.06 -5.02 -13.60
N LEU A 173 7.74 -3.90 -13.48
CA LEU A 173 7.44 -2.87 -12.49
C LEU A 173 6.19 -2.09 -12.93
N TRP A 174 5.16 -2.11 -12.08
CA TRP A 174 4.27 -0.99 -11.80
C TRP A 174 3.47 -0.30 -12.93
N ASN A 175 2.17 -0.58 -12.99
CA ASN A 175 1.04 0.39 -13.02
C ASN A 175 -0.20 -0.24 -13.67
N ASP A 176 -1.02 -0.95 -12.89
CA ASP A 176 -2.39 -1.23 -13.31
C ASP A 176 -3.26 -0.01 -12.92
N THR A 177 -3.94 0.55 -13.91
CA THR A 177 -4.74 1.79 -13.77
C THR A 177 -6.17 1.52 -13.31
N THR A 178 -6.49 0.27 -12.99
CA THR A 178 -7.81 -0.15 -12.51
C THR A 178 -7.87 -0.23 -10.98
N GLU A 179 -9.07 -0.07 -10.42
CA GLU A 179 -9.34 0.16 -8.99
C GLU A 179 -8.70 -0.89 -8.06
N GLY A 180 -7.48 -0.58 -7.61
CA GLY A 180 -6.71 -1.43 -6.74
C GLY A 180 -5.47 -0.72 -6.24
N LYS A 181 -4.92 -1.19 -5.12
CA LYS A 181 -3.70 -0.67 -4.50
C LYS A 181 -2.66 -0.39 -5.58
N LYS A 182 -2.12 0.83 -5.56
CA LYS A 182 -0.91 1.16 -6.29
C LYS A 182 0.23 0.67 -5.45
N TYR A 183 1.18 0.00 -6.07
CA TYR A 183 2.39 -0.31 -5.37
C TYR A 183 3.57 0.35 -6.10
N ILE A 184 4.72 0.44 -5.43
CA ILE A 184 5.89 1.23 -5.82
C ILE A 184 7.15 0.51 -5.37
#